data_AF-C3LNB1-F1
#
_entry.id   AF-C3LNB1-F1
#
_cell.length_a   1.000
_cell.length_b   1.000
_cell.length_c   1.000
_cell.angle_alpha   90.00
_cell.angle_beta   90.00
_cell.angle_gamma   90.00
#
_symmetry.space_group_name_H-M   'P 1'
#
loop_
_entity.id
_entity.type
_entity.pdbx_description
1 polymer ?
#
loop_
_entity_poly.entity_id
_entity_poly.type
_entity_poly.pdbx_seq_one_letter_code
_entity_poly.pdbx_strand_id
1 'polypeptide(L)'
;MTNINELFKYSYLTDWIDSNNTRQCLYLLSKIYLVHMRAREVIVDHTIDSERLKSKLTATFKPMYDPPIDYEINFKQDIILAFEHYPRHSMQETFITSSHVINPKEIVDKNEIYNGIIRFIKSKTCIEIKESIVGQLKNSWRNVEKGIDYTWIIDNKDDEFTKWIINYFKKSKLDPWFLPYELDRDIAHYSIITILDLWDPKDIIPNFMSKHQFIEKLKKASVQKKHRMKLKNKKVYTFEMHTDIGRKLDRLANLLEIKKNHLLEELINNKYESISRFKKN
;
A
#
# COMPACT_ATOMS: atom_id res chain seq x y z
N MET A 1 6.94 36.71 -15.86
CA MET A 1 6.83 35.97 -17.14
C MET A 1 7.80 34.81 -17.08
N THR A 2 7.30 33.59 -16.82
CA THR A 2 8.13 32.38 -16.77
C THR A 2 8.55 32.04 -18.20
N ASN A 3 9.85 32.06 -18.48
CA ASN A 3 10.40 31.90 -19.81
C ASN A 3 10.06 30.49 -20.34
N ILE A 4 9.36 30.40 -21.48
CA ILE A 4 8.94 29.12 -22.09
C ILE A 4 10.16 28.20 -22.30
N ASN A 5 11.35 28.76 -22.50
CA ASN A 5 12.60 28.01 -22.62
C ASN A 5 13.03 27.31 -21.30
N GLU A 6 12.70 27.85 -20.12
CA GLU A 6 12.96 27.16 -18.85
C GLU A 6 12.02 25.98 -18.59
N LEU A 7 10.79 26.04 -19.13
CA LEU A 7 9.79 24.97 -19.03
C LEU A 7 10.23 23.70 -19.76
N PHE A 8 10.98 23.84 -20.86
CA PHE A 8 11.52 22.71 -21.63
C PHE A 8 12.94 22.30 -21.23
N LYS A 9 13.73 23.19 -20.61
CA LYS A 9 15.13 22.93 -20.24
C LYS A 9 15.33 21.71 -19.33
N TYR A 10 14.29 21.30 -18.60
CA TYR A 10 14.35 20.24 -17.59
C TYR A 10 13.33 19.12 -17.82
N SER A 11 12.77 18.96 -19.03
CA SER A 11 11.80 17.90 -19.31
C SER A 11 12.37 16.51 -19.02
N TYR A 12 13.66 16.30 -19.33
CA TYR A 12 14.38 15.04 -19.12
C TYR A 12 14.34 14.53 -17.67
N LEU A 13 14.15 15.42 -16.69
CA LEU A 13 14.02 15.06 -15.28
C LEU A 13 12.69 14.37 -14.95
N THR A 14 11.67 14.61 -15.77
CA THR A 14 10.31 14.11 -15.57
C THR A 14 9.86 13.11 -16.64
N ASP A 15 10.54 13.04 -17.79
CA ASP A 15 10.16 12.20 -18.94
C ASP A 15 10.09 10.68 -18.65
N TRP A 16 10.72 10.23 -17.56
CA TRP A 16 10.67 8.82 -17.13
C TRP A 16 9.46 8.48 -16.24
N ILE A 17 8.69 9.49 -15.83
CA ILE A 17 7.48 9.33 -15.03
C ILE A 17 6.29 9.23 -15.99
N ASP A 18 5.68 8.06 -16.07
CA ASP A 18 4.52 7.80 -16.91
C ASP A 18 3.24 8.14 -16.14
N SER A 19 2.53 9.18 -16.58
CA SER A 19 1.25 9.60 -15.99
C SER A 19 0.17 8.50 -16.02
N ASN A 20 0.28 7.54 -16.94
CA ASN A 20 -0.66 6.42 -17.04
C ASN A 20 -0.29 5.27 -16.10
N ASN A 21 0.95 5.22 -15.61
CA ASN A 21 1.41 4.20 -14.68
C ASN A 21 1.01 4.56 -13.24
N THR A 22 -0.21 4.20 -12.85
CA THR A 22 -0.77 4.47 -11.52
C THR A 22 0.13 3.96 -10.38
N ARG A 23 0.74 2.77 -10.55
CA ARG A 23 1.64 2.18 -9.54
C ARG A 23 2.88 3.06 -9.34
N GLN A 24 3.50 3.50 -10.43
CA GLN A 24 4.66 4.39 -10.38
C GLN A 24 4.29 5.72 -9.71
N CYS A 25 3.22 6.35 -10.16
CA CYS A 25 2.77 7.63 -9.61
C CYS A 25 2.46 7.56 -8.11
N LEU A 26 1.72 6.55 -7.67
CA LEU A 26 1.42 6.37 -6.23
C LEU A 26 2.70 6.12 -5.42
N TYR A 27 3.59 5.25 -5.91
CA TYR A 27 4.86 4.96 -5.24
C TYR A 27 5.71 6.23 -5.05
N LEU A 28 5.89 7.01 -6.11
CA LEU A 28 6.71 8.22 -6.07
C LEU A 28 6.11 9.28 -5.17
N LEU A 29 4.80 9.54 -5.30
CA LEU A 29 4.09 10.49 -4.44
C LEU A 29 4.23 10.11 -2.97
N SER A 30 3.94 8.86 -2.62
CA SER A 30 4.02 8.38 -1.25
C SER A 30 5.44 8.47 -0.69
N LYS A 31 6.45 8.14 -1.51
CA LYS A 31 7.85 8.28 -1.08
C LYS A 31 8.22 9.73 -0.79
N ILE A 32 7.83 10.66 -1.66
CA ILE A 32 8.03 12.10 -1.45
C ILE A 32 7.33 12.56 -0.17
N TYR A 33 6.08 12.16 0.03
CA TYR A 33 5.27 12.57 1.17
C TYR A 33 5.80 12.00 2.50
N LEU A 34 6.22 10.75 2.53
CA LEU A 34 6.80 10.13 3.73
C LEU A 34 8.11 10.80 4.15
N VAL A 35 8.99 11.11 3.20
CA VAL A 35 10.22 11.87 3.46
C VAL A 35 9.89 13.27 3.99
N HIS A 36 8.90 13.92 3.41
CA HIS A 36 8.43 15.24 3.86
C HIS A 36 7.94 15.22 5.31
N MET A 37 7.14 14.22 5.68
CA MET A 37 6.59 14.09 7.03
C MET A 37 7.68 13.84 8.07
N ARG A 38 8.65 12.97 7.78
CA ARG A 38 9.81 12.73 8.66
C ARG A 38 10.65 13.99 8.86
N ALA A 39 10.87 14.77 7.82
CA ALA A 39 11.64 16.01 7.96
C ALA A 39 10.93 17.05 8.82
N ARG A 40 9.58 17.11 8.80
CA ARG A 40 8.82 17.98 9.72
C ARG A 40 8.98 17.55 11.17
N GLU A 41 8.97 16.25 11.46
CA GLU A 41 9.18 15.74 12.83
C GLU A 41 10.52 16.20 13.42
N VAL A 42 11.56 16.37 12.59
CA VAL A 42 12.89 16.83 13.02
C VAL A 42 12.93 18.34 13.35
N ILE A 43 12.05 19.16 12.76
CA ILE A 43 12.14 20.63 12.82
C ILE A 43 11.38 21.24 14.03
N VAL A 44 10.45 20.51 14.65
CA VAL A 44 9.44 21.08 15.57
C VAL A 44 9.93 21.38 17.01
N ASP A 45 11.19 21.11 17.40
CA ASP A 45 11.70 21.38 18.76
C ASP A 45 12.76 22.51 18.85
N HIS A 46 12.39 23.74 18.52
CA HIS A 46 13.20 24.94 18.81
C HIS A 46 12.43 25.94 19.70
N THR A 47 12.67 25.91 21.01
CA THR A 47 12.34 27.02 21.93
C THR A 47 13.61 27.75 22.35
N ILE A 48 13.63 29.07 22.16
CA ILE A 48 14.71 29.95 22.63
C ILE A 48 14.33 30.40 24.04
N ASP A 49 15.08 29.92 25.05
CA ASP A 49 14.97 30.44 26.42
C ASP A 49 15.76 31.75 26.51
N SER A 50 15.05 32.87 26.67
CA SER A 50 15.60 34.22 26.52
C SER A 50 16.47 34.69 27.68
N GLU A 51 16.64 33.91 28.77
CA GLU A 51 17.27 34.41 29.99
C GLU A 51 18.67 33.84 30.31
N ARG A 52 19.18 32.85 29.57
CA ARG A 52 20.55 32.35 29.80
C ARG A 52 21.30 32.15 28.49
N LEU A 53 22.29 33.02 28.27
CA LEU A 53 23.31 33.03 27.21
C LEU A 53 24.25 31.80 27.24
N LYS A 54 23.70 30.60 27.43
CA LYS A 54 24.35 29.30 27.26
C LYS A 54 23.31 28.34 26.67
N SER A 55 23.35 28.18 25.35
CA SER A 55 22.53 27.21 24.63
C SER A 55 22.91 25.79 25.08
N LYS A 56 22.14 25.22 26.00
CA LYS A 56 22.22 23.79 26.31
C LYS A 56 21.24 23.10 25.37
N LEU A 57 21.75 22.52 24.29
CA LEU A 57 20.94 21.68 23.40
C LEU A 57 20.45 20.47 24.19
N THR A 58 19.15 20.41 24.43
CA THR A 58 18.45 19.18 24.82
C THR A 58 17.26 19.06 23.89
N ALA A 59 17.37 18.14 22.92
CA ALA A 59 16.25 17.74 22.08
C ALA A 59 15.37 16.78 22.89
N THR A 60 14.10 17.11 23.06
CA THR A 60 13.13 16.24 23.75
C THR A 60 12.01 15.90 22.79
N PHE A 61 12.13 14.71 22.22
CA PHE A 61 11.19 14.13 21.27
C PHE A 61 9.76 14.11 21.82
N LYS A 62 8.81 14.67 21.06
CA LYS A 62 7.40 14.29 21.16
C LYS A 62 6.91 13.76 19.81
N PRO A 63 6.82 12.44 19.64
CA PRO A 63 6.19 11.88 18.45
C PRO A 63 4.70 12.27 18.43
N MET A 64 4.17 12.66 17.26
CA MET A 64 2.75 13.03 17.12
C MET A 64 1.81 11.81 17.29
N TYR A 65 2.38 10.62 17.37
CA TYR A 65 1.74 9.36 17.77
C TYR A 65 2.66 8.63 18.74
N ASP A 66 2.15 8.20 19.89
CA ASP A 66 2.86 7.30 20.82
C ASP A 66 3.43 6.09 20.05
N PRO A 67 4.74 6.03 19.77
CA PRO A 67 5.37 4.83 19.28
C PRO A 67 5.39 3.89 20.49
N PRO A 68 4.97 2.61 20.33
CA PRO A 68 5.17 1.67 21.40
C PRO A 68 6.68 1.47 21.57
N ILE A 69 7.20 2.02 22.68
CA ILE A 69 8.41 1.64 23.40
C ILE A 69 9.71 2.33 22.95
N ASP A 70 10.34 2.95 23.95
CA ASP A 70 11.65 3.63 24.00
C ASP A 70 12.73 2.95 23.17
N TYR A 71 13.37 3.65 22.21
CA TYR A 71 14.75 3.34 21.81
C TYR A 71 15.50 4.56 21.23
N GLU A 72 16.79 4.63 21.60
CA GLU A 72 17.81 5.57 21.14
C GLU A 72 18.06 5.47 19.63
N ILE A 73 17.93 6.61 18.94
CA ILE A 73 18.19 6.76 17.51
C ILE A 73 19.70 6.95 17.30
N ASN A 74 20.32 6.05 16.53
CA ASN A 74 21.74 6.13 16.17
C ASN A 74 21.93 7.08 14.97
N PHE A 75 21.90 8.38 15.28
CA PHE A 75 21.81 9.55 14.37
C PHE A 75 22.93 9.74 13.32
N LYS A 76 23.89 8.81 13.18
CA LYS A 76 25.06 9.00 12.30
C LYS A 76 24.90 8.48 10.87
N GLN A 77 23.91 7.64 10.60
CA GLN A 77 23.70 7.08 9.26
C GLN A 77 22.61 7.80 8.45
N ASP A 78 21.58 8.35 9.10
CA ASP A 78 20.33 8.72 8.41
C ASP A 78 20.35 10.08 7.69
N ILE A 79 21.32 10.96 8.00
CA ILE A 79 21.47 12.28 7.35
C ILE A 79 22.41 12.24 6.14
N ILE A 80 23.36 11.30 6.13
CA ILE A 80 23.99 10.85 4.88
C ILE A 80 22.84 10.25 4.05
N LEU A 81 22.03 9.34 4.59
CA LEU A 81 20.94 8.69 3.83
C LEU A 81 19.70 9.53 3.50
N ALA A 82 19.65 10.83 3.85
CA ALA A 82 18.59 11.75 3.41
C ALA A 82 18.92 12.51 2.12
N PHE A 83 20.19 12.89 1.83
CA PHE A 83 20.64 13.46 0.53
C PHE A 83 22.18 13.39 0.30
N GLU A 84 22.84 12.47 1.01
CA GLU A 84 24.27 12.11 1.14
C GLU A 84 25.36 13.14 1.45
N HIS A 85 25.53 14.32 0.85
CA HIS A 85 26.77 15.09 1.16
C HIS A 85 26.66 16.64 1.04
N TYR A 86 26.33 17.34 2.16
CA TYR A 86 26.78 18.70 2.66
C TYR A 86 26.77 19.97 1.75
N PRO A 87 26.92 21.27 2.20
CA PRO A 87 27.09 21.88 3.56
C PRO A 87 26.24 23.16 3.91
N ARG A 88 26.36 23.61 5.18
CA ARG A 88 26.04 24.93 5.82
C ARG A 88 24.57 25.38 5.97
N HIS A 89 24.01 24.99 7.13
CA HIS A 89 23.03 25.62 8.05
C HIS A 89 21.91 26.58 7.59
N SER A 90 21.97 27.27 6.44
CA SER A 90 20.85 28.05 5.89
C SER A 90 20.06 27.32 4.80
N MET A 91 20.61 26.24 4.22
CA MET A 91 19.93 25.40 3.21
C MET A 91 19.02 24.32 3.82
N GLN A 92 19.16 24.02 5.11
CA GLN A 92 18.41 22.94 5.77
C GLN A 92 16.90 23.21 5.82
N GLU A 93 16.49 24.48 5.90
CA GLU A 93 15.09 24.91 5.97
C GLU A 93 14.35 24.81 4.61
N THR A 94 15.06 24.84 3.48
CA THR A 94 14.47 24.88 2.13
C THR A 94 14.44 23.54 1.39
N PHE A 95 15.20 22.55 1.86
CA PHE A 95 15.46 21.32 1.10
C PHE A 95 14.30 20.30 1.11
N ILE A 96 13.63 20.08 2.26
CA ILE A 96 12.76 18.89 2.44
C ILE A 96 11.29 19.26 2.74
N THR A 97 11.03 20.42 3.34
CA THR A 97 9.68 20.92 3.59
C THR A 97 9.29 21.92 2.52
N SER A 98 8.53 21.46 1.52
CA SER A 98 7.96 22.34 0.50
C SER A 98 6.46 22.40 0.69
N SER A 99 5.88 23.60 0.66
CA SER A 99 4.43 23.80 0.46
C SER A 99 3.91 23.14 -0.82
N HIS A 100 4.81 22.67 -1.69
CA HIS A 100 4.51 22.00 -2.94
C HIS A 100 4.40 20.46 -2.81
N VAL A 101 4.60 19.89 -1.61
CA VAL A 101 4.26 18.49 -1.34
C VAL A 101 2.77 18.40 -1.06
N ILE A 102 2.04 17.72 -1.94
CA ILE A 102 0.59 17.53 -1.78
C ILE A 102 0.31 16.49 -0.71
N ASN A 103 -0.66 16.79 0.15
CA ASN A 103 -1.19 15.83 1.11
C ASN A 103 -2.03 14.79 0.35
N PRO A 104 -1.73 13.49 0.43
CA PRO A 104 -2.50 12.43 -0.23
C PRO A 104 -4.01 12.49 0.08
N LYS A 105 -4.41 12.99 1.25
CA LYS A 105 -5.83 13.12 1.63
C LYS A 105 -6.57 14.27 0.94
N GLU A 106 -5.83 15.23 0.38
CA GLU A 106 -6.40 16.40 -0.32
C GLU A 106 -6.53 16.17 -1.83
N ILE A 107 -6.09 15.01 -2.32
CA ILE A 107 -6.13 14.66 -3.73
C ILE A 107 -7.57 14.34 -4.15
N VAL A 108 -8.09 15.08 -5.12
CA VAL A 108 -9.47 14.94 -5.61
C VAL A 108 -9.58 14.26 -6.96
N ASP A 109 -8.47 14.10 -7.69
CA ASP A 109 -8.44 13.32 -8.93
C ASP A 109 -7.07 12.68 -9.22
N LYS A 110 -7.06 11.69 -10.11
CA LYS A 110 -5.86 10.91 -10.45
C LYS A 110 -4.74 11.76 -11.07
N ASN A 111 -5.07 12.80 -11.86
CA ASN A 111 -4.07 13.65 -12.49
C ASN A 111 -3.30 14.48 -11.46
N GLU A 112 -3.92 14.80 -10.31
CA GLU A 112 -3.26 15.52 -9.22
C GLU A 112 -2.11 14.73 -8.60
N ILE A 113 -2.13 13.40 -8.64
CA ILE A 113 -1.01 12.56 -8.18
C ILE A 113 0.23 12.87 -9.04
N TYR A 114 0.09 12.73 -10.36
CA TYR A 114 1.17 13.03 -11.30
C TYR A 114 1.60 14.49 -11.19
N ASN A 115 0.64 15.42 -11.25
CA ASN A 115 0.92 16.85 -11.18
C ASN A 115 1.59 17.26 -9.87
N GLY A 116 1.26 16.61 -8.74
CA GLY A 116 1.90 16.82 -7.45
C GLY A 116 3.39 16.47 -7.46
N ILE A 117 3.75 15.33 -8.07
CA ILE A 117 5.14 14.90 -8.24
C ILE A 117 5.91 15.91 -9.10
N ILE A 118 5.34 16.28 -10.25
CA ILE A 118 5.96 17.23 -11.18
C ILE A 118 6.14 18.60 -10.52
N ARG A 119 5.14 19.08 -9.77
CA ARG A 119 5.19 20.34 -9.03
C ARG A 119 6.27 20.31 -7.95
N PHE A 120 6.42 19.21 -7.22
CA PHE A 120 7.47 19.03 -6.23
C PHE A 120 8.88 19.08 -6.85
N ILE A 121 9.10 18.39 -7.97
CA ILE A 121 10.39 18.40 -8.67
C ILE A 121 10.70 19.80 -9.22
N LYS A 122 9.72 20.44 -9.87
CA LYS A 122 9.88 21.77 -10.48
C LYS A 122 10.08 22.87 -9.46
N SER A 123 9.50 22.77 -8.25
CA SER A 123 9.61 23.79 -7.21
C SER A 123 11.00 23.94 -6.62
N LYS A 124 11.89 22.96 -6.84
CA LYS A 124 13.30 23.08 -6.43
C LYS A 124 13.98 24.12 -7.30
N THR A 125 14.81 24.96 -6.70
CA THR A 125 15.47 26.08 -7.41
C THR A 125 16.81 25.65 -8.01
N CYS A 126 17.58 24.83 -7.29
CA CYS A 126 18.90 24.35 -7.71
C CYS A 126 18.78 23.04 -8.53
N ILE A 127 19.53 22.97 -9.63
CA ILE A 127 19.42 21.88 -10.62
C ILE A 127 20.07 20.60 -10.10
N GLU A 128 21.18 20.72 -9.39
CA GLU A 128 21.90 19.62 -8.76
C GLU A 128 21.01 18.89 -7.74
N ILE A 129 20.16 19.65 -7.02
CA ILE A 129 19.15 19.09 -6.11
C ILE A 129 18.10 18.31 -6.90
N LYS A 130 17.60 18.86 -8.02
CA LYS A 130 16.60 18.16 -8.85
C LYS A 130 17.16 16.86 -9.38
N GLU A 131 18.37 16.88 -9.92
CA GLU A 131 19.06 15.71 -10.45
C GLU A 131 19.27 14.64 -9.37
N SER A 132 19.68 15.05 -8.17
CA SER A 132 19.84 14.13 -7.04
C SER A 132 18.50 13.49 -6.62
N ILE A 133 17.45 14.29 -6.42
CA ILE A 133 16.10 13.80 -6.08
C ILE A 133 15.62 12.82 -7.14
N VAL A 134 15.68 13.22 -8.41
CA VAL A 134 15.20 12.41 -9.53
C VAL A 134 16.00 11.12 -9.67
N GLY A 135 17.33 11.19 -9.52
CA GLY A 135 18.21 10.02 -9.54
C GLY A 135 17.83 9.01 -8.47
N GLN A 136 17.59 9.47 -7.23
CA GLN A 136 17.17 8.60 -6.13
C GLN A 136 15.79 8.00 -6.36
N LEU A 137 14.80 8.81 -6.77
CA LEU A 137 13.45 8.35 -7.08
C LEU A 137 13.46 7.28 -8.19
N LYS A 138 14.24 7.52 -9.25
CA LYS A 138 14.38 6.61 -10.39
C LYS A 138 15.05 5.29 -10.00
N ASN A 139 16.12 5.35 -9.21
CA ASN A 139 16.80 4.15 -8.71
C ASN A 139 15.88 3.35 -7.77
N SER A 140 15.16 4.04 -6.91
CA SER A 140 14.18 3.41 -6.01
C SER A 140 13.06 2.72 -6.77
N TRP A 141 12.49 3.38 -7.79
CA TRP A 141 11.46 2.79 -8.64
C TRP A 141 11.98 1.55 -9.38
N ARG A 142 13.18 1.62 -9.98
CA ARG A 142 13.77 0.48 -10.70
C ARG A 142 13.93 -0.77 -9.83
N ASN A 143 14.24 -0.61 -8.55
CA ASN A 143 14.37 -1.72 -7.61
C ASN A 143 13.02 -2.38 -7.32
N VAL A 144 11.96 -1.58 -7.25
CA VAL A 144 10.59 -2.03 -6.96
C VAL A 144 9.91 -2.62 -8.19
N GLU A 145 10.12 -2.01 -9.35
CA GLU A 145 9.59 -2.45 -10.64
C GLU A 145 10.05 -3.88 -10.98
N LYS A 146 11.31 -4.19 -10.71
CA LYS A 146 11.92 -5.53 -10.87
C LYS A 146 11.65 -6.49 -9.70
N GLY A 147 10.88 -6.04 -8.71
CA GLY A 147 10.69 -6.73 -7.45
C GLY A 147 9.72 -7.92 -7.52
N ILE A 148 9.06 -8.18 -6.38
CA ILE A 148 8.16 -9.32 -6.19
C ILE A 148 6.97 -9.24 -7.15
N ASP A 149 6.61 -10.40 -7.73
CA ASP A 149 5.42 -10.53 -8.55
C ASP A 149 4.12 -10.40 -7.72
N TYR A 150 3.31 -9.41 -8.09
CA TYR A 150 2.00 -9.12 -7.51
C TYR A 150 0.83 -9.41 -8.48
N THR A 151 1.03 -10.20 -9.55
CA THR A 151 -0.04 -10.68 -10.46
C THR A 151 -1.28 -11.16 -9.70
N TRP A 152 -1.10 -11.94 -8.64
CA TRP A 152 -2.21 -12.44 -7.81
C TRP A 152 -3.10 -11.35 -7.15
N ILE A 153 -2.58 -10.12 -7.04
CA ILE A 153 -3.35 -8.90 -6.68
C ILE A 153 -3.85 -8.23 -7.97
N ILE A 154 -2.94 -7.90 -8.90
CA ILE A 154 -3.22 -7.12 -10.13
C ILE A 154 -4.36 -7.73 -10.94
N ASP A 155 -4.37 -9.06 -11.09
CA ASP A 155 -5.36 -9.79 -11.88
C ASP A 155 -6.74 -9.84 -11.19
N ASN A 156 -6.84 -9.38 -9.94
CA ASN A 156 -8.03 -9.47 -9.12
C ASN A 156 -8.51 -8.10 -8.64
N LYS A 157 -8.94 -7.27 -9.58
CA LYS A 157 -9.54 -5.93 -9.36
C LYS A 157 -10.99 -5.96 -8.83
N ASP A 158 -11.38 -7.02 -8.13
CA ASP A 158 -12.67 -7.10 -7.49
C ASP A 158 -12.77 -6.10 -6.32
N ASP A 159 -13.89 -5.39 -6.22
CA ASP A 159 -14.10 -4.36 -5.18
C ASP A 159 -14.15 -4.97 -3.79
N GLU A 160 -14.82 -6.12 -3.64
CA GLU A 160 -14.93 -6.80 -2.36
C GLU A 160 -13.55 -7.29 -1.91
N PHE A 161 -12.73 -7.79 -2.84
CA PHE A 161 -11.36 -8.19 -2.60
C PHE A 161 -10.46 -7.03 -2.21
N THR A 162 -10.52 -5.91 -2.94
CA THR A 162 -9.73 -4.69 -2.67
C THR A 162 -10.06 -4.13 -1.28
N LYS A 163 -11.35 -3.98 -0.97
CA LYS A 163 -11.82 -3.57 0.37
C LYS A 163 -11.36 -4.54 1.46
N TRP A 164 -11.37 -5.84 1.17
CA TRP A 164 -10.92 -6.85 2.13
C TRP A 164 -9.42 -6.74 2.43
N ILE A 165 -8.55 -6.53 1.42
CA ILE A 165 -7.12 -6.35 1.65
C ILE A 165 -6.83 -5.08 2.46
N ILE A 166 -7.46 -3.96 2.11
CA ILE A 166 -7.27 -2.69 2.86
C ILE A 166 -7.67 -2.89 4.34
N ASN A 167 -8.78 -3.58 4.60
CA ASN A 167 -9.18 -3.90 5.97
C ASN A 167 -8.20 -4.89 6.65
N TYR A 168 -7.63 -5.84 5.90
CA TYR A 168 -6.60 -6.74 6.41
C TYR A 168 -5.34 -5.97 6.84
N PHE A 169 -4.93 -4.97 6.06
CA PHE A 169 -3.84 -4.06 6.41
C PHE A 169 -4.14 -3.27 7.68
N LYS A 170 -5.31 -2.63 7.78
CA LYS A 170 -5.74 -1.92 9.00
C LYS A 170 -5.72 -2.83 10.24
N LYS A 171 -6.25 -4.06 10.14
CA LYS A 171 -6.20 -5.06 11.22
C LYS A 171 -4.79 -5.50 11.58
N SER A 172 -3.89 -5.47 10.61
CA SER A 172 -2.47 -5.76 10.79
C SER A 172 -1.68 -4.55 11.28
N LYS A 173 -2.33 -3.45 11.66
CA LYS A 173 -1.70 -2.16 12.04
C LYS A 173 -0.86 -1.54 10.92
N LEU A 174 -1.20 -1.84 9.67
CA LEU A 174 -0.67 -1.19 8.47
C LEU A 174 -1.72 -0.20 7.98
N ASP A 175 -1.71 1.02 8.51
CA ASP A 175 -2.65 2.05 8.07
C ASP A 175 -2.06 2.86 6.89
N PRO A 176 -2.68 2.83 5.70
CA PRO A 176 -2.17 3.54 4.53
C PRO A 176 -2.58 5.03 4.51
N TRP A 177 -2.37 5.74 5.62
CA TRP A 177 -2.77 7.15 5.77
C TRP A 177 -2.06 8.10 4.79
N PHE A 178 -0.94 7.66 4.21
CA PHE A 178 -0.12 8.37 3.22
C PHE A 178 -0.53 8.07 1.76
N LEU A 179 -1.68 7.45 1.53
CA LEU A 179 -2.21 7.12 0.22
C LEU A 179 -3.63 7.64 0.02
N PRO A 180 -4.00 8.12 -1.19
CA PRO A 180 -5.35 8.53 -1.54
C PRO A 180 -6.28 7.33 -1.81
N TYR A 181 -6.22 6.28 -1.00
CA TYR A 181 -6.86 4.98 -1.31
C TYR A 181 -8.39 5.02 -1.36
N GLU A 182 -9.01 6.12 -0.94
CA GLU A 182 -10.46 6.35 -0.97
C GLU A 182 -10.92 7.06 -2.25
N LEU A 183 -9.99 7.54 -3.09
CA LEU A 183 -10.28 8.38 -4.25
C LEU A 183 -11.05 7.63 -5.35
N ASP A 184 -10.49 6.51 -5.82
CA ASP A 184 -11.13 5.67 -6.83
C ASP A 184 -10.72 4.20 -6.70
N ARG A 185 -11.44 3.32 -7.41
CA ARG A 185 -11.22 1.87 -7.38
C ARG A 185 -9.80 1.48 -7.80
N ASP A 186 -9.32 2.00 -8.92
CA ASP A 186 -7.99 1.67 -9.44
C ASP A 186 -6.89 2.20 -8.50
N ILE A 187 -7.05 3.41 -7.96
CA ILE A 187 -6.15 3.95 -6.94
C ILE A 187 -6.16 3.10 -5.68
N ALA A 188 -7.34 2.71 -5.18
CA ALA A 188 -7.44 1.82 -4.02
C ALA A 188 -6.70 0.49 -4.26
N HIS A 189 -6.83 -0.05 -5.47
CA HIS A 189 -6.17 -1.28 -5.88
C HIS A 189 -4.64 -1.13 -5.94
N TYR A 190 -4.12 -0.10 -6.61
CA TYR A 190 -2.69 0.15 -6.70
C TYR A 190 -2.07 0.66 -5.39
N SER A 191 -2.87 1.23 -4.49
CA SER A 191 -2.46 1.58 -3.12
C SER A 191 -2.01 0.35 -2.34
N ILE A 192 -2.68 -0.81 -2.53
CA ILE A 192 -2.27 -2.07 -1.92
C ILE A 192 -0.84 -2.45 -2.33
N ILE A 193 -0.57 -2.38 -3.64
CA ILE A 193 0.73 -2.71 -4.20
C ILE A 193 1.78 -1.70 -3.71
N THR A 194 1.42 -0.43 -3.64
CA THR A 194 2.30 0.65 -3.17
C THR A 194 2.77 0.43 -1.73
N ILE A 195 1.90 -0.05 -0.83
CA ILE A 195 2.27 -0.41 0.55
C ILE A 195 3.30 -1.54 0.56
N LEU A 196 3.12 -2.55 -0.27
CA LEU A 196 4.07 -3.66 -0.38
C LEU A 196 5.37 -3.21 -1.03
N ASP A 197 5.32 -2.31 -2.00
CA ASP A 197 6.48 -1.74 -2.69
C ASP A 197 7.34 -0.87 -1.77
N LEU A 198 6.70 -0.09 -0.92
CA LEU A 198 7.34 0.76 0.08
C LEU A 198 7.82 -0.03 1.30
N TRP A 199 7.62 -1.34 1.34
CA TRP A 199 7.96 -2.16 2.50
C TRP A 199 9.43 -2.03 2.91
N ASP A 200 9.64 -1.29 3.99
CA ASP A 200 10.92 -1.17 4.66
C ASP A 200 10.71 -1.44 6.17
N PRO A 201 11.22 -2.59 6.68
CA PRO A 201 11.08 -2.97 8.09
C PRO A 201 11.77 -2.01 9.05
N LYS A 202 12.74 -1.21 8.57
CA LYS A 202 13.47 -0.25 9.39
C LYS A 202 12.77 1.11 9.47
N ASP A 203 11.78 1.34 8.62
CA ASP A 203 11.47 2.70 8.18
C ASP A 203 9.96 3.00 8.16
N ILE A 204 9.14 2.13 7.56
CA ILE A 204 7.69 2.39 7.39
C ILE A 204 6.87 1.52 8.34
N ILE A 205 7.39 0.35 8.69
CA ILE A 205 6.70 -0.58 9.57
C ILE A 205 7.68 -1.14 10.61
N PRO A 206 8.06 -0.33 11.61
CA PRO A 206 8.98 -0.76 12.66
C PRO A 206 8.45 -2.01 13.36
N ASN A 207 9.34 -2.95 13.69
CA ASN A 207 9.03 -4.18 14.44
C ASN A 207 7.98 -5.10 13.79
N PHE A 208 7.77 -4.97 12.48
CA PHE A 208 6.87 -5.84 11.74
C PHE A 208 7.61 -7.02 11.13
N MET A 209 6.88 -8.11 10.88
CA MET A 209 7.46 -9.31 10.28
C MET A 209 8.09 -9.01 8.91
N SER A 210 9.01 -9.86 8.43
CA SER A 210 9.65 -9.61 7.13
C SER A 210 8.62 -9.51 5.99
N LYS A 211 8.94 -8.70 4.96
CA LYS A 211 8.12 -8.52 3.75
C LYS A 211 7.62 -9.85 3.19
N HIS A 212 8.54 -10.79 3.08
CA HIS A 212 8.28 -12.11 2.53
C HIS A 212 7.23 -12.86 3.35
N GLN A 213 7.43 -12.97 4.66
CA GLN A 213 6.51 -13.69 5.53
C GLN A 213 5.11 -13.02 5.58
N PHE A 214 5.04 -11.70 5.51
CA PHE A 214 3.75 -11.00 5.43
C PHE A 214 3.02 -11.31 4.13
N ILE A 215 3.72 -11.24 3.00
CA ILE A 215 3.15 -11.58 1.69
C ILE A 215 2.66 -13.03 1.68
N GLU A 216 3.38 -13.97 2.28
CA GLU A 216 2.93 -15.36 2.39
C GLU A 216 1.64 -15.50 3.22
N LYS A 217 1.56 -14.83 4.38
CA LYS A 217 0.34 -14.82 5.20
C LYS A 217 -0.83 -14.21 4.43
N LEU A 218 -0.59 -13.11 3.73
CA LEU A 218 -1.60 -12.42 2.94
C LEU A 218 -2.09 -13.30 1.78
N LYS A 219 -1.19 -14.00 1.07
CA LYS A 219 -1.55 -14.99 0.03
C LYS A 219 -2.40 -16.13 0.58
N LYS A 220 -2.03 -16.71 1.73
CA LYS A 220 -2.83 -17.77 2.37
C LYS A 220 -4.22 -17.26 2.76
N ALA A 221 -4.31 -16.07 3.36
CA ALA A 221 -5.57 -15.45 3.73
C ALA A 221 -6.45 -15.11 2.51
N SER A 222 -5.84 -14.70 1.39
CA SER A 222 -6.55 -14.33 0.16
C SER A 222 -7.19 -15.54 -0.50
N VAL A 223 -6.49 -16.69 -0.55
CA VAL A 223 -7.06 -17.98 -1.02
C VAL A 223 -8.27 -18.37 -0.17
N GLN A 224 -8.17 -18.27 1.16
CA GLN A 224 -9.29 -18.56 2.05
C GLN A 224 -10.47 -17.59 1.87
N LYS A 225 -10.22 -16.29 1.67
CA LYS A 225 -11.27 -15.31 1.40
C LYS A 225 -11.97 -15.60 0.07
N LYS A 226 -11.21 -15.90 -1.00
CA LYS A 226 -11.76 -16.32 -2.30
C LYS A 226 -12.64 -17.56 -2.16
N HIS A 227 -12.20 -18.56 -1.38
CA HIS A 227 -13.00 -19.75 -1.09
C HIS A 227 -14.30 -19.39 -0.36
N ARG A 228 -14.24 -18.56 0.69
CA ARG A 228 -15.44 -18.10 1.42
C ARG A 228 -16.40 -17.31 0.52
N MET A 229 -15.90 -16.48 -0.40
CA MET A 229 -16.74 -15.76 -1.35
C MET A 229 -17.45 -16.69 -2.32
N LYS A 230 -16.78 -17.74 -2.81
CA LYS A 230 -17.43 -18.79 -3.63
C LYS A 230 -18.55 -19.53 -2.88
N LEU A 231 -18.49 -19.54 -1.55
CA LEU A 231 -19.48 -20.18 -0.68
C LEU A 231 -20.58 -19.22 -0.17
N LYS A 232 -20.63 -17.96 -0.60
CA LYS A 232 -21.60 -16.97 -0.05
C LYS A 232 -23.07 -17.43 -0.15
N ASN A 233 -23.40 -18.24 -1.16
CA ASN A 233 -24.73 -18.85 -1.35
C ASN A 233 -24.74 -20.37 -1.10
N LYS A 234 -23.67 -20.93 -0.53
CA LYS A 234 -23.50 -22.37 -0.31
C LYS A 234 -23.14 -22.62 1.15
N LYS A 235 -24.06 -23.21 1.90
CA LYS A 235 -23.75 -23.69 3.25
C LYS A 235 -23.06 -25.05 3.13
N VAL A 236 -21.91 -25.19 3.77
CA VAL A 236 -21.25 -26.50 3.89
C VAL A 236 -22.01 -27.31 4.93
N TYR A 237 -22.51 -28.47 4.53
CA TYR A 237 -23.12 -29.43 5.43
C TYR A 237 -22.17 -30.60 5.63
N THR A 238 -21.98 -30.98 6.89
CA THR A 238 -21.33 -32.24 7.26
C THR A 238 -22.44 -33.18 7.73
N PHE A 239 -22.54 -34.35 7.10
CA PHE A 239 -23.51 -35.37 7.47
C PHE A 239 -22.77 -36.60 7.96
N GLU A 240 -23.21 -37.15 9.09
CA GLU A 240 -22.86 -38.51 9.46
C GLU A 240 -23.76 -39.48 8.71
N MET A 241 -23.17 -40.48 8.06
CA MET A 241 -23.88 -41.50 7.31
C MET A 241 -23.16 -42.84 7.43
N HIS A 242 -23.91 -43.93 7.27
CA HIS A 242 -23.31 -45.26 7.23
C HIS A 242 -22.29 -45.34 6.08
N THR A 243 -21.19 -46.03 6.34
CA THR A 243 -20.07 -46.13 5.40
C THR A 243 -20.45 -46.80 4.08
N ASP A 244 -21.43 -47.71 4.09
CA ASP A 244 -21.95 -48.35 2.87
C ASP A 244 -22.70 -47.34 1.98
N ILE A 245 -23.49 -46.44 2.58
CA ILE A 245 -24.19 -45.36 1.87
C ILE A 245 -23.18 -44.36 1.29
N GLY A 246 -22.15 -44.00 2.06
CA GLY A 246 -21.05 -43.18 1.57
C GLY A 246 -20.40 -43.78 0.32
N ARG A 247 -20.06 -45.08 0.35
CA ARG A 247 -19.48 -45.77 -0.83
C ARG A 247 -20.43 -45.81 -2.03
N LYS A 248 -21.74 -45.99 -1.81
CA LYS A 248 -22.74 -45.96 -2.89
C LYS A 248 -22.80 -44.59 -3.54
N LEU A 249 -22.82 -43.52 -2.74
CA LEU A 249 -22.82 -42.15 -3.23
C LEU A 249 -21.55 -41.85 -4.05
N ASP A 250 -20.39 -42.31 -3.59
CA ASP A 250 -19.12 -42.17 -4.28
C ASP A 250 -19.13 -42.85 -5.64
N ARG A 251 -19.61 -44.09 -5.68
CA ARG A 251 -19.68 -44.87 -6.91
C ARG A 251 -20.66 -44.26 -7.92
N LEU A 252 -21.83 -43.81 -7.46
CA LEU A 252 -22.82 -43.12 -8.29
C LEU A 252 -22.27 -41.81 -8.85
N ALA A 253 -21.62 -40.99 -8.02
CA ALA A 253 -21.02 -39.73 -8.46
C ALA A 253 -19.95 -39.97 -9.54
N ASN A 254 -19.11 -40.99 -9.36
CA ASN A 254 -18.09 -41.36 -10.34
C ASN A 254 -18.70 -41.89 -11.65
N LEU A 255 -19.74 -42.73 -11.59
CA LEU A 255 -20.42 -43.26 -12.78
C LEU A 255 -21.12 -42.17 -13.59
N LEU A 256 -21.60 -41.12 -12.92
CA LEU A 256 -22.27 -39.98 -13.54
C LEU A 256 -21.31 -38.82 -13.87
N GLU A 257 -20.01 -38.96 -13.56
CA GLU A 257 -18.98 -37.93 -13.74
C GLU A 257 -19.33 -36.56 -13.10
N ILE A 258 -20.10 -36.57 -12.01
CA ILE A 258 -20.49 -35.37 -11.27
C ILE A 258 -19.92 -35.38 -9.84
N LYS A 259 -19.78 -34.20 -9.24
CA LYS A 259 -19.35 -34.11 -7.83
C LYS A 259 -20.45 -34.62 -6.90
N LYS A 260 -20.06 -35.31 -5.82
CA LYS A 260 -20.98 -35.83 -4.80
C LYS A 260 -22.02 -34.82 -4.32
N ASN A 261 -21.63 -33.57 -4.10
CA ASN A 261 -22.55 -32.52 -3.65
C ASN A 261 -23.64 -32.22 -4.69
N HIS A 262 -23.30 -32.21 -5.98
CA HIS A 262 -24.28 -32.02 -7.05
C HIS A 262 -25.24 -33.20 -7.14
N LEU A 263 -24.73 -34.43 -7.06
CA LEU A 263 -25.57 -35.62 -6.99
C LEU A 263 -26.55 -35.56 -5.80
N LEU A 264 -26.07 -35.13 -4.63
CA LEU A 264 -26.90 -35.00 -3.43
C LEU A 264 -28.00 -33.95 -3.62
N GLU A 265 -27.67 -32.79 -4.19
CA GLU A 265 -28.64 -31.72 -4.51
C GLU A 265 -29.71 -32.23 -5.50
N GLU A 266 -29.32 -32.97 -6.55
CA GLU A 266 -30.26 -33.57 -7.51
C GLU A 266 -31.19 -34.60 -6.85
N LEU A 267 -30.65 -35.51 -6.04
CA LEU A 267 -31.44 -36.52 -5.33
C LEU A 267 -32.47 -35.87 -4.40
N ILE A 268 -32.06 -34.82 -3.69
CA ILE A 268 -32.95 -34.06 -2.80
C ILE A 268 -34.02 -33.32 -3.61
N ASN A 269 -33.65 -32.62 -4.68
CA ASN A 269 -34.60 -31.87 -5.52
C ASN A 269 -35.62 -32.80 -6.16
N ASN A 270 -35.17 -33.91 -6.75
CA ASN A 270 -36.06 -34.91 -7.35
C ASN A 270 -37.05 -35.47 -6.33
N LYS A 271 -36.58 -35.77 -5.11
CA LYS A 271 -37.46 -36.26 -4.04
C LYS A 271 -38.43 -35.18 -3.57
N TYR A 272 -37.96 -33.95 -3.40
CA TYR A 272 -38.78 -32.82 -2.97
C TYR A 272 -39.87 -32.48 -3.98
N GLU A 273 -39.52 -32.42 -5.28
CA GLU A 273 -40.48 -32.20 -6.36
C GLU A 273 -41.55 -33.29 -6.43
N SER A 274 -41.14 -34.56 -6.29
CA SER A 274 -42.10 -35.66 -6.29
C SER A 274 -43.13 -35.49 -5.17
N ILE A 275 -42.67 -35.22 -3.93
CA ILE A 275 -43.55 -35.10 -2.75
C ILE A 275 -44.42 -33.84 -2.84
N SER A 276 -43.87 -32.72 -3.30
CA SER A 276 -44.60 -31.44 -3.37
C SER A 276 -45.71 -31.44 -4.42
N ARG A 277 -45.55 -32.19 -5.51
CA ARG A 277 -46.63 -32.41 -6.49
C ARG A 277 -47.77 -33.26 -5.91
N PHE A 278 -47.44 -34.25 -5.06
CA PHE A 278 -48.46 -35.08 -4.39
C PHE A 278 -49.29 -34.34 -3.32
N LYS A 279 -48.81 -33.23 -2.76
CA LYS A 279 -49.54 -32.45 -1.74
C LYS A 279 -50.42 -31.31 -2.29
N LYS A 280 -50.38 -31.05 -3.60
CA LYS A 280 -51.18 -30.00 -4.25
C LYS A 280 -52.46 -30.52 -4.92
N ASN A 281 -52.63 -31.84 -4.99
CA ASN A 281 -53.86 -32.52 -5.39
C ASN A 281 -54.55 -33.08 -4.15
#